data_AF-A0A183BZ83-F1
#
_entry.id   AF-A0A183BZ83-F1
#
_cell.length_a   1.000
_cell.length_b   1.000
_cell.length_c   1.000
_cell.angle_alpha   90.00
_cell.angle_beta   90.00
_cell.angle_gamma   90.00
#
_symmetry.space_group_name_H-M   'P 1'
#
loop_
_entity.id
_entity.type
_entity.pdbx_description
1 polymer ?
#
loop_
_entity_poly.entity_id
_entity_poly.type
_entity_poly.pdbx_seq_one_letter_code
_entity_poly.pdbx_strand_id
1 'polypeptide(L)'
;MTSSANGNNGNKLEPKLHQQQAEEEKKSEKNETKLGFQESWIDQQERELADLLSLGQCNNTLKIICDDDDEPRLPPLNDWSAMCRGISIERDFDSLMRPNCRNRYLLPDYTYCSGLGNQMYRFASLYGIGRASCRRPIFKKGDQECVNGERQKELWRHHDRETPDEIEQLFPLYNSQLKYINFSEISASDIRYVDGFATKCCTYDDPARLQLHAMKEKFVQFKKTDFLQHYKFFDARRKDMRQIFQFAPKICKSVLASKCKLFGTDRTSYKLCVHNRLSDFVQSGWQSDLHFAVNATKYIVNELKPKFGNISVVLLGSERDFLDKIEQKLDKNVSFK
;
A
#
# COMPACT_ATOMS: atom_id res chain seq x y z
N MET A 1 -28.55 1.45 80.39
CA MET A 1 -28.36 0.37 79.40
C MET A 1 -28.35 1.01 78.02
N THR A 2 -27.32 0.69 77.24
CA THR A 2 -27.10 0.94 75.80
C THR A 2 -26.98 2.38 75.28
N SER A 3 -25.71 2.76 75.18
CA SER A 3 -25.02 3.71 74.29
C SER A 3 -25.67 4.04 72.94
N SER A 4 -25.62 5.32 72.57
CA SER A 4 -25.57 5.78 71.17
C SER A 4 -24.47 6.82 71.05
N ALA A 5 -23.42 6.49 70.29
CA ALA A 5 -22.26 7.33 70.06
C ALA A 5 -22.43 8.10 68.74
N ASN A 6 -22.13 9.40 68.81
CA ASN A 6 -22.06 10.33 67.68
C ASN A 6 -20.97 9.90 66.68
N GLY A 7 -21.36 9.77 65.41
CA GLY A 7 -20.47 9.59 64.26
C GLY A 7 -19.96 10.93 63.74
N ASN A 8 -18.64 11.01 63.60
CA ASN A 8 -17.86 12.20 63.28
C ASN A 8 -17.75 12.39 61.75
N ASN A 9 -17.98 13.61 61.26
CA ASN A 9 -17.78 14.01 59.86
C ASN A 9 -16.28 14.19 59.58
N GLY A 10 -15.74 13.42 58.63
CA GLY A 10 -14.37 13.58 58.12
C GLY A 10 -14.34 13.36 56.61
N ASN A 11 -14.38 14.45 55.86
CA ASN A 11 -14.16 14.46 54.41
C ASN A 11 -12.76 13.93 54.09
N LYS A 12 -12.68 12.86 53.31
CA LYS A 12 -11.44 12.36 52.69
C LYS A 12 -11.62 12.40 51.17
N LEU A 13 -11.48 13.59 50.60
CA LEU A 13 -11.21 13.80 49.18
C LEU A 13 -9.70 13.67 49.00
N GLU A 14 -9.30 12.71 48.15
CA GLU A 14 -7.99 12.48 47.49
C GLU A 14 -7.55 11.02 47.64
N PRO A 15 -7.74 10.23 46.56
CA PRO A 15 -6.57 9.74 45.83
C PRO A 15 -6.77 9.64 44.30
N LYS A 16 -7.65 10.44 43.68
CA LYS A 16 -7.95 10.32 42.24
C LYS A 16 -7.08 11.19 41.31
N LEU A 17 -6.41 12.23 41.81
CA LEU A 17 -5.61 13.13 40.98
C LEU A 17 -4.24 12.54 40.62
N HIS A 18 -3.59 11.85 41.57
CA HIS A 18 -2.27 11.24 41.34
C HIS A 18 -2.30 10.02 40.42
N GLN A 19 -3.41 9.29 40.33
CA GLN A 19 -3.53 8.18 39.37
C GLN A 19 -3.73 8.67 37.93
N GLN A 20 -4.42 9.80 37.72
CA GLN A 20 -4.58 10.38 36.38
C GLN A 20 -3.29 11.00 35.86
N GLN A 21 -2.52 11.69 36.71
CA GLN A 21 -1.21 12.24 36.30
C GLN A 21 -0.20 11.15 35.94
N ALA A 22 -0.17 10.04 36.69
CA ALA A 22 0.73 8.92 36.40
C ALA A 22 0.36 8.14 35.12
N GLU A 23 -0.91 8.17 34.69
CA GLU A 23 -1.34 7.59 33.41
C GLU A 23 -1.07 8.52 32.22
N GLU A 24 -1.11 9.83 32.42
CA GLU A 24 -0.76 10.83 31.41
C GLU A 24 0.76 10.89 31.17
N GLU A 25 1.58 10.82 32.21
CA GLU A 25 3.05 10.76 32.07
C GLU A 25 3.51 9.47 31.34
N LYS A 26 2.90 8.31 31.64
CA LYS A 26 3.19 7.06 30.93
C LYS A 26 2.71 7.06 29.47
N LYS A 27 1.69 7.85 29.13
CA LYS A 27 1.26 8.06 27.74
C LYS A 27 2.20 9.02 27.01
N SER A 28 2.69 10.05 27.70
CA SER A 28 3.68 11.00 27.17
C SER A 28 5.00 10.32 26.84
N GLU A 29 5.57 9.54 27.78
CA GLU A 29 6.83 8.83 27.57
C GLU A 29 6.75 7.80 26.43
N LYS A 30 5.62 7.09 26.29
CA LYS A 30 5.39 6.15 25.17
C LYS A 30 5.26 6.84 23.82
N ASN A 31 4.70 8.05 23.78
CA ASN A 31 4.59 8.83 22.55
C ASN A 31 5.95 9.42 22.15
N GLU A 32 6.76 9.89 23.10
CA GLU A 32 8.12 10.37 22.85
C GLU A 32 9.06 9.24 22.38
N THR A 33 8.94 8.02 22.93
CA THR A 33 9.71 6.87 22.42
C THR A 33 9.28 6.42 21.02
N LYS A 34 8.00 6.53 20.66
CA LYS A 34 7.50 6.21 19.30
C LYS A 34 7.97 7.24 18.25
N LEU A 35 7.88 8.53 18.56
CA LEU A 35 8.36 9.62 17.71
C LEU A 35 9.89 9.57 17.52
N GLY A 36 10.63 9.31 18.60
CA GLY A 36 12.09 9.14 18.55
C GLY A 36 12.56 7.94 17.71
N PHE A 37 11.75 6.87 17.60
CA PHE A 37 12.08 5.69 16.80
C PHE A 37 11.85 5.90 15.28
N GLN A 38 10.84 6.69 14.91
CA GLN A 38 10.57 7.04 13.51
C GLN A 38 11.56 8.08 12.98
N GLU A 39 11.90 9.11 13.77
CA GLU A 39 12.96 10.06 13.42
C GLU A 39 14.32 9.34 13.32
N SER A 40 14.63 8.39 14.22
CA SER A 40 15.91 7.68 14.17
C SER A 40 16.10 6.80 12.94
N TRP A 41 15.03 6.18 12.40
CA TRP A 41 15.14 5.31 11.23
C TRP A 41 15.36 6.09 9.94
N ILE A 42 14.63 7.21 9.75
CA ILE A 42 14.83 8.10 8.62
C ILE A 42 16.24 8.71 8.68
N ASP A 43 16.67 9.20 9.84
CA ASP A 43 18.00 9.78 10.02
C ASP A 43 19.13 8.77 9.84
N GLN A 44 18.92 7.51 10.27
CA GLN A 44 19.88 6.43 10.04
C GLN A 44 19.99 6.10 8.55
N GLN A 45 18.88 6.01 7.83
CA GLN A 45 18.91 5.85 6.38
C GLN A 45 19.59 7.06 5.73
N GLU A 46 19.28 8.29 6.10
CA GLU A 46 19.90 9.49 5.51
C GLU A 46 21.41 9.55 5.72
N ARG A 47 21.94 9.06 6.84
CA ARG A 47 23.39 8.94 7.10
C ARG A 47 24.04 7.89 6.20
N GLU A 48 23.47 6.68 6.11
CA GLU A 48 23.97 5.63 5.21
C GLU A 48 23.89 6.03 3.72
N LEU A 49 22.95 6.92 3.40
CA LEU A 49 22.72 7.46 2.06
C LEU A 49 23.68 8.57 1.65
N ALA A 50 24.17 9.37 2.59
CA ALA A 50 25.15 10.43 2.33
C ALA A 50 26.48 9.86 1.81
N ASP A 51 26.91 8.72 2.37
CA ASP A 51 28.13 8.02 1.94
C ASP A 51 28.02 7.48 0.51
N LEU A 52 26.86 6.93 0.14
CA LEU A 52 26.62 6.37 -1.20
C LEU A 52 26.52 7.42 -2.31
N LEU A 53 25.98 8.61 -2.00
CA LEU A 53 25.88 9.71 -2.95
C LEU A 53 27.23 10.39 -3.21
N SER A 54 28.14 10.38 -2.23
CA SER A 54 29.49 10.93 -2.35
C SER A 54 30.36 10.20 -3.41
N LEU A 55 30.00 8.97 -3.76
CA LEU A 55 30.76 8.11 -4.68
C LEU A 55 30.40 8.30 -6.17
N GLY A 56 29.44 9.15 -6.53
CA GLY A 56 29.14 9.49 -7.94
C GLY A 56 28.62 8.34 -8.81
N GLN A 57 28.20 7.21 -8.23
CA GLN A 57 27.94 5.96 -8.96
C GLN A 57 26.57 5.87 -9.66
N CYS A 58 25.68 6.85 -9.47
CA CYS A 58 24.30 6.75 -9.94
C CYS A 58 23.95 7.74 -11.06
N ASN A 59 24.54 7.55 -12.25
CA ASN A 59 24.00 8.15 -13.48
C ASN A 59 22.68 7.46 -13.88
N ASN A 60 21.65 8.23 -14.24
CA ASN A 60 20.22 7.84 -14.24
C ASN A 60 19.72 6.85 -15.31
N THR A 61 20.58 6.19 -16.08
CA THR A 61 20.14 5.32 -17.18
C THR A 61 20.13 3.85 -16.77
N LEU A 62 19.06 3.40 -16.10
CA LEU A 62 18.78 1.97 -15.92
C LEU A 62 17.63 1.60 -16.86
N LYS A 63 17.96 0.90 -17.95
CA LYS A 63 16.99 0.39 -18.92
C LYS A 63 16.51 -0.97 -18.42
N ILE A 64 15.40 -1.00 -17.67
CA ILE A 64 14.66 -2.24 -17.49
C ILE A 64 13.84 -2.40 -18.78
N ILE A 65 14.20 -3.35 -19.63
CA ILE A 65 13.50 -3.63 -20.88
C ILE A 65 12.43 -4.67 -20.56
N CYS A 66 11.20 -4.21 -20.35
CA CYS A 66 10.01 -4.97 -20.68
C CYS A 66 9.63 -4.50 -22.08
N ASP A 67 9.62 -5.43 -23.04
CA ASP A 67 9.18 -5.22 -24.41
C ASP A 67 7.76 -4.65 -24.39
N ASP A 68 7.54 -3.53 -25.09
CA ASP A 68 6.26 -3.11 -25.68
C ASP A 68 6.52 -1.91 -26.63
N ASP A 69 5.91 -1.99 -27.81
CA ASP A 69 6.20 -1.27 -29.05
C ASP A 69 6.10 0.27 -29.04
N ASP A 70 6.76 0.85 -30.04
CA ASP A 70 6.93 2.26 -30.38
C ASP A 70 5.64 3.10 -30.41
N GLU A 71 5.57 4.17 -29.60
CA GLU A 71 4.95 5.46 -29.94
C GLU A 71 5.32 6.57 -28.88
N PRO A 72 5.11 7.87 -29.15
CA PRO A 72 6.00 8.95 -28.69
C PRO A 72 6.02 9.31 -27.19
N ARG A 73 7.14 9.95 -26.84
CA ARG A 73 7.89 9.95 -25.58
C ARG A 73 7.15 10.47 -24.33
N LEU A 74 6.58 9.55 -23.56
CA LEU A 74 6.59 9.57 -22.10
C LEU A 74 7.74 8.69 -21.59
N PRO A 75 8.26 8.87 -20.36
CA PRO A 75 9.27 7.96 -19.83
C PRO A 75 8.74 6.50 -19.92
N PRO A 76 9.60 5.54 -20.31
CA PRO A 76 9.18 4.16 -20.53
C PRO A 76 8.48 3.61 -19.29
N LEU A 77 7.53 2.69 -19.46
CA LEU A 77 6.74 2.09 -18.37
C LEU A 77 7.60 1.54 -17.22
N ASN A 78 8.85 1.22 -17.52
CA ASN A 78 9.84 0.59 -16.65
C ASN A 78 10.75 1.60 -15.93
N ASP A 79 10.46 2.89 -16.08
CA ASP A 79 11.17 3.96 -15.41
C ASP A 79 10.61 4.20 -14.01
N TRP A 80 11.06 3.41 -13.04
CA TRP A 80 10.66 3.55 -11.63
C TRP A 80 11.02 4.93 -11.05
N SER A 81 12.04 5.60 -11.61
CA SER A 81 12.34 6.98 -11.24
C SER A 81 11.26 7.96 -11.71
N ALA A 82 10.33 7.58 -12.60
CA ALA A 82 9.15 8.37 -12.91
C ALA A 82 8.24 8.57 -11.68
N MET A 83 8.22 7.61 -10.73
CA MET A 83 7.52 7.78 -9.45
C MET A 83 8.21 8.79 -8.51
N CYS A 84 9.41 9.27 -8.88
CA CYS A 84 10.18 10.27 -8.14
C CYS A 84 10.45 11.55 -8.96
N ARG A 85 10.13 11.55 -10.27
CA ARG A 85 10.39 12.67 -11.16
C ARG A 85 9.23 13.64 -11.15
N GLY A 86 9.58 14.93 -11.07
CA GLY A 86 8.66 16.06 -11.01
C GLY A 86 7.42 15.89 -11.87
N ILE A 87 6.34 15.52 -11.19
CA ILE A 87 5.01 15.99 -11.54
C ILE A 87 4.73 16.98 -10.43
N SER A 88 4.44 18.21 -10.83
CA SER A 88 3.92 19.21 -9.90
C SER A 88 2.78 18.55 -9.12
N ILE A 89 2.86 18.57 -7.80
CA ILE A 89 1.79 18.13 -6.89
C ILE A 89 0.46 18.87 -7.22
N GLU A 90 0.50 19.90 -8.07
CA GLU A 90 -0.65 20.65 -8.57
C GLU A 90 -1.46 19.92 -9.65
N ARG A 91 -1.05 18.75 -10.18
CA ARG A 91 -2.02 17.90 -10.87
C ARG A 91 -2.93 17.24 -9.83
N ASP A 92 -3.94 18.01 -9.42
CA ASP A 92 -5.08 17.54 -8.67
C ASP A 92 -5.64 16.28 -9.35
N PHE A 93 -6.04 15.29 -8.56
CA PHE A 93 -6.69 14.08 -9.05
C PHE A 93 -7.88 14.37 -9.96
N ASP A 94 -8.51 15.53 -9.81
CA ASP A 94 -9.53 16.03 -10.74
C ASP A 94 -9.05 16.06 -12.20
N SER A 95 -7.77 16.39 -12.45
CA SER A 95 -7.15 16.32 -13.78
C SER A 95 -7.02 14.88 -14.29
N LEU A 96 -6.94 13.91 -13.37
CA LEU A 96 -6.97 12.47 -13.63
C LEU A 96 -8.38 11.92 -13.66
N MET A 97 -9.42 12.73 -13.48
CA MET A 97 -10.81 12.34 -13.72
C MET A 97 -11.31 12.97 -15.02
N ARG A 98 -12.41 12.46 -15.58
CA ARG A 98 -13.00 13.12 -16.76
C ARG A 98 -13.61 14.44 -16.26
N PRO A 99 -13.63 15.51 -17.08
CA PRO A 99 -14.34 16.74 -16.73
C PRO A 99 -15.77 16.40 -16.29
N ASN A 100 -16.28 17.10 -15.27
CA ASN A 100 -17.63 16.94 -14.69
C ASN A 100 -17.88 15.69 -13.83
N CYS A 101 -16.87 14.88 -13.50
CA CYS A 101 -17.03 13.69 -12.64
C CYS A 101 -16.96 13.95 -11.12
N ARG A 102 -17.37 15.14 -10.68
CA ARG A 102 -17.07 15.61 -9.31
C ARG A 102 -17.99 15.04 -8.22
N ASN A 103 -19.17 14.52 -8.56
CA ASN A 103 -20.24 14.27 -7.60
C ASN A 103 -20.88 12.88 -7.70
N ARG A 104 -20.18 11.88 -8.26
CA ARG A 104 -20.66 10.49 -8.28
C ARG A 104 -19.57 9.56 -7.82
N TYR A 105 -19.95 8.46 -7.20
CA TYR A 105 -19.04 7.66 -6.40
C TYR A 105 -19.25 6.15 -6.58
N LEU A 106 -18.15 5.41 -6.47
CA LEU A 106 -18.10 3.95 -6.39
C LEU A 106 -17.51 3.54 -5.06
N LEU A 107 -18.10 2.50 -4.47
CA LEU A 107 -17.61 1.95 -3.23
C LEU A 107 -17.74 0.43 -3.21
N PRO A 108 -16.77 -0.25 -2.59
CA PRO A 108 -16.82 -1.70 -2.40
C PRO A 108 -17.81 -2.06 -1.28
N ASP A 109 -18.24 -3.33 -1.22
CA ASP A 109 -19.13 -3.77 -0.13
C ASP A 109 -18.41 -3.74 1.21
N TYR A 110 -17.20 -4.29 1.18
CA TYR A 110 -16.33 -4.52 2.31
C TYR A 110 -15.07 -3.67 2.20
N THR A 111 -14.75 -2.92 3.24
CA THR A 111 -13.37 -2.50 3.49
C THR A 111 -12.65 -3.65 4.20
N TYR A 112 -12.34 -4.75 3.49
CA TYR A 112 -11.52 -5.82 4.07
C TYR A 112 -10.24 -5.23 4.66
N CYS A 113 -10.02 -5.45 5.97
CA CYS A 113 -8.75 -5.18 6.63
C CYS A 113 -7.68 -6.05 6.03
N SER A 114 -6.98 -5.47 5.08
CA SER A 114 -5.96 -6.12 4.29
C SER A 114 -4.77 -5.19 4.18
N GLY A 115 -3.58 -5.76 3.98
CA GLY A 115 -2.35 -4.97 3.87
C GLY A 115 -2.41 -3.95 2.73
N LEU A 116 -1.53 -2.96 2.78
CA LEU A 116 -1.43 -1.83 1.86
C LEU A 116 -1.61 -2.21 0.38
N GLY A 117 -0.95 -3.27 -0.09
CA GLY A 117 -1.05 -3.73 -1.47
C GLY A 117 -2.48 -4.04 -1.93
N ASN A 118 -3.29 -4.68 -1.08
CA ASN A 118 -4.70 -4.97 -1.40
C ASN A 118 -5.55 -3.70 -1.43
N GLN A 119 -5.26 -2.73 -0.56
CA GLN A 119 -5.96 -1.44 -0.55
C GLN A 119 -5.66 -0.64 -1.81
N MET A 120 -4.37 -0.52 -2.17
CA MET A 120 -3.94 0.14 -3.41
C MET A 120 -4.53 -0.53 -4.64
N TYR A 121 -4.55 -1.88 -4.69
CA TYR A 121 -5.12 -2.62 -5.81
C TYR A 121 -6.63 -2.41 -5.94
N ARG A 122 -7.35 -2.41 -4.81
CA ARG A 122 -8.78 -2.13 -4.78
C ARG A 122 -9.07 -0.72 -5.26
N PHE A 123 -8.31 0.27 -4.78
CA PHE A 123 -8.41 1.64 -5.26
C PHE A 123 -8.17 1.71 -6.76
N ALA A 124 -7.11 1.08 -7.26
CA ALA A 124 -6.78 1.06 -8.69
C ALA A 124 -7.94 0.50 -9.52
N SER A 125 -8.53 -0.60 -9.08
CA SER A 125 -9.64 -1.25 -9.76
C SER A 125 -10.89 -0.37 -9.75
N LEU A 126 -11.27 0.19 -8.59
CA LEU A 126 -12.37 1.15 -8.48
C LEU A 126 -12.12 2.39 -9.34
N TYR A 127 -10.88 2.88 -9.41
CA TYR A 127 -10.52 4.03 -10.23
C TYR A 127 -10.69 3.72 -11.71
N GLY A 128 -10.22 2.57 -12.18
CA GLY A 128 -10.35 2.17 -13.57
C GLY A 128 -11.83 2.05 -14.00
N ILE A 129 -12.64 1.38 -13.18
CA ILE A 129 -14.10 1.28 -13.36
C ILE A 129 -14.77 2.67 -13.30
N GLY A 130 -14.37 3.45 -12.30
CA GLY A 130 -14.92 4.77 -12.00
C GLY A 130 -14.64 5.80 -13.09
N ARG A 131 -13.42 5.81 -13.64
CA ARG A 131 -13.02 6.73 -14.71
C ARG A 131 -13.81 6.50 -15.99
N ALA A 132 -14.15 5.25 -16.31
CA ALA A 132 -15.01 4.91 -17.44
C ALA A 132 -16.48 5.36 -17.22
N SER A 133 -16.95 5.30 -15.98
CA SER A 133 -18.35 5.57 -15.59
C SER A 133 -18.59 6.96 -15.00
N CYS A 134 -17.56 7.80 -14.93
CA CYS A 134 -17.60 9.13 -14.31
C CYS A 134 -17.96 9.10 -12.81
N ARG A 135 -17.41 8.11 -12.09
CA ARG A 135 -17.60 7.90 -10.65
C ARG A 135 -16.25 7.81 -9.94
N ARG A 136 -16.10 8.45 -8.78
CA ARG A 136 -14.85 8.46 -8.01
C ARG A 136 -14.83 7.32 -6.99
N PRO A 137 -13.70 6.63 -6.80
CA PRO A 137 -13.54 5.69 -5.69
C PRO A 137 -13.67 6.41 -4.35
N ILE A 138 -14.41 5.83 -3.42
CA ILE A 138 -14.46 6.26 -2.02
C ILE A 138 -14.59 5.04 -1.11
N PHE A 139 -14.30 5.23 0.17
CA PHE A 139 -14.35 4.18 1.18
C PHE A 139 -15.26 4.59 2.33
N LYS A 140 -15.79 3.60 3.05
CA LYS A 140 -16.61 3.85 4.24
C LYS A 140 -15.72 4.27 5.41
N LYS A 141 -16.14 5.30 6.14
CA LYS A 141 -15.52 5.66 7.41
C LYS A 141 -15.98 4.66 8.47
N GLY A 142 -15.04 4.06 9.21
CA GLY A 142 -15.35 3.30 10.41
C GLY A 142 -16.15 2.00 10.23
N ASP A 143 -15.86 1.20 9.20
CA ASP A 143 -16.36 -0.19 9.19
C ASP A 143 -15.75 -0.96 10.38
N GLN A 144 -16.57 -1.02 11.42
CA GLN A 144 -16.35 -1.46 12.79
C GLN A 144 -16.05 -2.96 12.94
N GLU A 145 -15.99 -3.72 11.84
CA GLU A 145 -15.77 -5.17 11.87
C GLU A 145 -14.29 -5.55 11.89
N CYS A 146 -13.40 -4.59 11.68
CA CYS A 146 -11.99 -4.76 12.01
C CYS A 146 -11.72 -4.55 13.51
N VAL A 147 -12.64 -4.90 14.41
CA VAL A 147 -12.48 -4.68 15.85
C VAL A 147 -12.45 -5.99 16.63
N ASN A 148 -12.98 -7.09 16.08
CA ASN A 148 -13.10 -8.34 16.83
C ASN A 148 -12.06 -9.38 16.40
N GLY A 149 -10.92 -9.38 17.10
CA GLY A 149 -9.92 -10.45 17.02
C GLY A 149 -8.53 -9.92 17.34
N GLU A 150 -7.97 -10.35 18.46
CA GLU A 150 -6.71 -9.94 19.10
C GLU A 150 -5.43 -10.08 18.23
N ARG A 151 -5.57 -10.46 16.96
CA ARG A 151 -4.47 -10.75 16.01
C ARG A 151 -4.09 -9.63 15.05
N GLN A 152 -4.69 -8.43 15.16
CA GLN A 152 -4.49 -7.35 14.18
C GLN A 152 -3.86 -6.08 14.75
N LYS A 153 -3.07 -6.17 15.83
CA LYS A 153 -2.29 -5.03 16.34
C LYS A 153 -1.17 -4.55 15.40
N GLU A 154 -0.89 -5.28 14.31
CA GLU A 154 0.24 -5.01 13.39
C GLU A 154 -0.21 -4.72 11.95
N LEU A 155 -1.51 -4.79 11.64
CA LEU A 155 -2.02 -4.67 10.28
C LEU A 155 -2.49 -3.25 9.97
N TRP A 156 -1.58 -2.29 9.77
CA TRP A 156 -1.86 -0.91 9.27
C TRP A 156 -3.19 -0.32 9.80
N ARG A 157 -3.54 -0.65 11.05
CA ARG A 157 -4.76 -0.19 11.71
C ARG A 157 -4.38 1.13 12.32
N HIS A 158 -4.85 2.21 11.71
CA HIS A 158 -5.65 3.24 12.38
C HIS A 158 -5.73 4.50 11.49
N HIS A 159 -6.40 4.42 10.34
CA HIS A 159 -6.83 5.64 9.65
C HIS A 159 -7.71 6.56 10.53
N ASP A 160 -8.26 6.05 11.64
CA ASP A 160 -9.01 6.85 12.61
C ASP A 160 -8.21 7.24 13.89
N ARG A 161 -7.01 6.69 14.16
CA ARG A 161 -6.28 6.98 15.42
C ARG A 161 -4.73 7.04 15.37
N GLU A 162 -4.05 6.63 14.30
CA GLU A 162 -2.60 6.80 14.14
C GLU A 162 -2.32 7.21 12.68
N THR A 163 -2.18 8.54 12.53
CA THR A 163 -1.56 9.34 11.46
C THR A 163 -2.01 9.12 10.00
N PRO A 164 -2.92 9.99 9.48
CA PRO A 164 -2.97 10.37 8.06
C PRO A 164 -1.57 10.59 7.45
N ASP A 165 -0.61 10.94 8.28
CA ASP A 165 0.76 11.23 7.93
C ASP A 165 1.49 10.09 7.19
N GLU A 166 1.41 8.79 7.50
CA GLU A 166 2.29 7.82 6.79
C GLU A 166 1.94 7.64 5.30
N ILE A 167 0.65 7.48 4.96
CA ILE A 167 0.21 7.39 3.55
C ILE A 167 0.30 8.75 2.86
N GLU A 168 0.08 9.86 3.58
CA GLU A 168 0.34 11.21 3.06
C GLU A 168 1.82 11.42 2.73
N GLN A 169 2.69 10.95 3.62
CA GLN A 169 4.13 11.05 3.52
C GLN A 169 4.70 10.11 2.46
N LEU A 170 4.05 8.99 2.16
CA LEU A 170 4.46 8.06 1.11
C LEU A 170 3.81 8.39 -0.24
N PHE A 171 2.49 8.56 -0.29
CA PHE A 171 1.66 8.67 -1.48
C PHE A 171 0.64 9.83 -1.36
N PRO A 172 1.08 11.10 -1.42
CA PRO A 172 0.23 12.25 -1.08
C PRO A 172 -1.01 12.38 -1.97
N LEU A 173 -0.88 12.07 -3.27
CA LEU A 173 -2.02 12.14 -4.19
C LEU A 173 -3.04 11.03 -3.91
N TYR A 174 -2.59 9.80 -3.63
CA TYR A 174 -3.48 8.72 -3.19
C TYR A 174 -4.20 9.09 -1.89
N ASN A 175 -3.47 9.60 -0.89
CA ASN A 175 -4.04 10.03 0.38
C ASN A 175 -5.15 11.08 0.19
N SER A 176 -4.94 12.08 -0.67
CA SER A 176 -5.92 13.14 -0.94
C SER A 176 -7.26 12.62 -1.48
N GLN A 177 -7.28 11.38 -1.99
CA GLN A 177 -8.46 10.73 -2.56
C GLN A 177 -9.08 9.67 -1.65
N LEU A 178 -8.44 9.37 -0.52
CA LEU A 178 -9.03 8.57 0.53
C LEU A 178 -10.12 9.39 1.23
N LYS A 179 -11.25 9.57 0.53
CA LYS A 179 -12.45 10.15 1.10
C LYS A 179 -13.20 9.06 1.83
N TYR A 180 -13.25 9.20 3.13
CA TYR A 180 -14.06 8.37 4.02
C TYR A 180 -15.40 9.07 4.24
N ILE A 181 -16.48 8.38 3.91
CA ILE A 181 -17.84 8.89 4.12
C ILE A 181 -18.51 8.16 5.28
N ASN A 182 -19.20 8.91 6.13
CA ASN A 182 -20.09 8.32 7.11
C ASN A 182 -21.38 7.87 6.41
N PHE A 183 -21.54 6.56 6.24
CA PHE A 183 -22.68 6.01 5.52
C PHE A 183 -24.02 6.29 6.17
N SER A 184 -24.03 6.48 7.50
CA SER A 184 -25.27 6.80 8.24
C SER A 184 -25.86 8.16 7.86
N GLU A 185 -25.06 9.04 7.25
CA GLU A 185 -25.48 10.38 6.82
C GLU A 185 -25.97 10.40 5.35
N ILE A 186 -25.94 9.27 4.65
CA ILE A 186 -26.33 9.18 3.25
C ILE A 186 -27.77 8.65 3.15
N SER A 187 -28.62 9.38 2.44
CA SER A 187 -29.97 8.91 2.13
C SER A 187 -29.93 7.59 1.35
N ALA A 188 -30.78 6.63 1.75
CA ALA A 188 -30.92 5.37 1.02
C ALA A 188 -31.28 5.58 -0.46
N SER A 189 -32.00 6.66 -0.79
CA SER A 189 -32.34 7.02 -2.18
C SER A 189 -31.14 7.38 -3.04
N ASP A 190 -30.01 7.76 -2.42
CA ASP A 190 -28.80 8.20 -3.11
C ASP A 190 -27.85 7.03 -3.39
N ILE A 191 -28.18 5.82 -2.91
CA ILE A 191 -27.35 4.63 -3.01
C ILE A 191 -28.02 3.60 -3.92
N ARG A 192 -27.28 3.19 -4.96
CA ARG A 192 -27.58 2.00 -5.74
C ARG A 192 -26.74 0.84 -5.27
N TYR A 193 -27.38 -0.26 -4.90
CA TYR A 193 -26.70 -1.53 -4.65
C TYR A 193 -26.59 -2.34 -5.94
N VAL A 194 -25.42 -2.93 -6.17
CA VAL A 194 -25.14 -3.80 -7.31
C VAL A 194 -24.62 -5.13 -6.80
N ASP A 195 -25.45 -6.16 -6.86
CA ASP A 195 -25.09 -7.53 -6.53
C ASP A 195 -24.52 -8.28 -7.76
N GLY A 196 -23.74 -9.33 -7.50
CA GLY A 196 -23.32 -10.25 -8.56
C GLY A 196 -22.21 -9.72 -9.47
N PHE A 197 -21.47 -8.70 -9.03
CA PHE A 197 -20.31 -8.17 -9.76
C PHE A 197 -19.00 -8.58 -9.07
N ALA A 198 -18.09 -9.18 -9.85
CA ALA A 198 -16.77 -9.62 -9.39
C ALA A 198 -16.84 -10.40 -8.06
N THR A 199 -17.74 -11.37 -7.99
CA THR A 199 -18.02 -12.18 -6.78
C THR A 199 -17.01 -13.29 -6.53
N LYS A 200 -16.04 -13.48 -7.44
CA LYS A 200 -14.97 -14.45 -7.30
C LYS A 200 -13.64 -13.73 -7.34
N CYS A 201 -12.73 -14.07 -6.42
CA CYS A 201 -11.38 -13.52 -6.49
C CYS A 201 -10.78 -13.68 -7.87
N CYS A 202 -10.01 -12.67 -8.26
CA CYS A 202 -8.98 -12.85 -9.26
C CYS A 202 -9.55 -13.14 -10.67
N THR A 203 -10.84 -12.87 -10.88
CA THR A 203 -11.53 -13.01 -12.17
C THR A 203 -11.91 -11.64 -12.71
N TYR A 204 -11.85 -11.50 -14.04
CA TYR A 204 -12.30 -10.28 -14.69
C TYR A 204 -13.80 -10.36 -14.99
N ASP A 205 -14.50 -9.32 -14.58
CA ASP A 205 -15.92 -9.14 -14.84
C ASP A 205 -16.10 -7.79 -15.52
N ASP A 206 -16.61 -7.75 -16.75
CA ASP A 206 -16.64 -6.51 -17.54
C ASP A 206 -17.59 -5.48 -16.90
N PRO A 207 -17.08 -4.33 -16.42
CA PRO A 207 -17.91 -3.30 -15.79
C PRO A 207 -18.91 -2.65 -16.76
N ALA A 208 -18.70 -2.75 -18.08
CA ALA A 208 -19.61 -2.17 -19.07
C ALA A 208 -21.03 -2.75 -18.97
N ARG A 209 -21.16 -4.03 -18.59
CA ARG A 209 -22.46 -4.71 -18.42
C ARG A 209 -23.33 -4.08 -17.34
N LEU A 210 -22.72 -3.38 -16.39
CA LEU A 210 -23.43 -2.73 -15.28
C LEU A 210 -24.07 -1.40 -15.69
N GLN A 211 -23.70 -0.83 -16.84
CA GLN A 211 -24.20 0.47 -17.32
C GLN A 211 -24.12 1.59 -16.26
N LEU A 212 -23.02 1.63 -15.48
CA LEU A 212 -22.85 2.53 -14.34
C LEU A 212 -23.02 4.03 -14.64
N HIS A 213 -22.81 4.43 -15.90
CA HIS A 213 -22.99 5.80 -16.37
C HIS A 213 -24.47 6.22 -16.41
N ALA A 214 -25.38 5.26 -16.63
CA ALA A 214 -26.82 5.48 -16.71
C ALA A 214 -27.50 5.53 -15.32
N MET A 215 -26.84 5.01 -14.29
CA MET A 215 -27.32 5.09 -12.91
C MET A 215 -27.35 6.55 -12.43
N LYS A 216 -28.48 6.97 -11.85
CA LYS A 216 -28.70 8.36 -11.40
C LYS A 216 -28.19 8.59 -9.98
N GLU A 217 -28.13 7.52 -9.21
CA GLU A 217 -27.73 7.49 -7.82
C GLU A 217 -26.29 8.01 -7.67
N LYS A 218 -26.12 8.85 -6.64
CA LYS A 218 -24.85 9.49 -6.32
C LYS A 218 -23.79 8.45 -5.95
N PHE A 219 -24.20 7.42 -5.23
CA PHE A 219 -23.35 6.33 -4.77
C PHE A 219 -23.77 5.01 -5.43
N VAL A 220 -22.80 4.24 -5.91
CA VAL A 220 -23.03 2.86 -6.34
C VAL A 220 -22.14 1.94 -5.54
N GLN A 221 -22.75 1.09 -4.71
CA GLN A 221 -22.07 0.10 -3.89
C GLN A 221 -22.13 -1.27 -4.55
N PHE A 222 -20.96 -1.84 -4.82
CA PHE A 222 -20.87 -3.23 -5.23
C PHE A 222 -21.05 -4.11 -3.98
N LYS A 223 -22.02 -5.01 -3.99
CA LYS A 223 -22.32 -5.93 -2.91
C LYS A 223 -21.69 -7.30 -3.18
N LYS A 224 -21.18 -7.95 -2.12
CA LYS A 224 -20.55 -9.28 -2.16
C LYS A 224 -19.43 -9.39 -3.20
N THR A 225 -18.66 -8.32 -3.37
CA THR A 225 -17.54 -8.25 -4.31
C THR A 225 -16.24 -8.64 -3.62
N ASP A 226 -15.50 -9.58 -4.22
CA ASP A 226 -14.25 -10.10 -3.69
C ASP A 226 -13.04 -9.32 -4.23
N PHE A 227 -12.46 -8.47 -3.38
CA PHE A 227 -11.18 -7.75 -3.52
C PHE A 227 -10.91 -6.95 -4.82
N LEU A 228 -11.72 -7.08 -5.88
CA LEU A 228 -11.50 -6.56 -7.23
C LEU A 228 -10.10 -6.88 -7.78
N GLN A 229 -9.57 -8.08 -7.50
CA GLN A 229 -8.18 -8.46 -7.75
C GLN A 229 -7.87 -8.89 -9.21
N HIS A 230 -8.32 -8.12 -10.21
CA HIS A 230 -7.96 -8.38 -11.60
C HIS A 230 -7.44 -7.13 -12.34
N TYR A 231 -6.25 -7.22 -12.96
CA TYR A 231 -5.52 -6.06 -13.47
C TYR A 231 -6.25 -5.34 -14.62
N LYS A 232 -7.02 -6.11 -15.41
CA LYS A 232 -7.88 -5.59 -16.50
C LYS A 232 -8.84 -4.47 -16.07
N PHE A 233 -9.16 -4.34 -14.79
CA PHE A 233 -9.96 -3.19 -14.32
C PHE A 233 -9.28 -1.84 -14.51
N PHE A 234 -7.94 -1.79 -14.46
CA PHE A 234 -7.17 -0.54 -14.53
C PHE A 234 -6.04 -0.57 -15.56
N ASP A 235 -5.98 -1.62 -16.38
CA ASP A 235 -4.89 -1.87 -17.33
C ASP A 235 -4.66 -0.69 -18.29
N ALA A 236 -5.74 -0.20 -18.91
CA ALA A 236 -5.72 0.97 -19.77
C ALA A 236 -5.40 2.30 -19.05
N ARG A 237 -5.21 2.27 -17.73
CA ARG A 237 -4.97 3.41 -16.84
C ARG A 237 -3.73 3.24 -15.96
N ARG A 238 -2.82 2.31 -16.29
CA ARG A 238 -1.54 2.15 -15.57
C ARG A 238 -0.72 3.44 -15.47
N LYS A 239 -0.83 4.34 -16.46
CA LYS A 239 -0.19 5.68 -16.43
C LYS A 239 -0.77 6.53 -15.29
N ASP A 240 -2.09 6.59 -15.17
CA ASP A 240 -2.78 7.30 -14.09
C ASP A 240 -2.42 6.68 -12.72
N MET A 241 -2.31 5.33 -12.64
CA MET A 241 -1.92 4.64 -11.39
C MET A 241 -0.53 5.03 -10.91
N ARG A 242 0.45 5.12 -11.82
CA ARG A 242 1.81 5.57 -11.45
C ARG A 242 1.82 7.01 -10.92
N GLN A 243 0.94 7.86 -11.43
CA GLN A 243 0.82 9.23 -10.94
C GLN A 243 0.11 9.28 -9.58
N ILE A 244 -0.97 8.51 -9.41
CA ILE A 244 -1.71 8.45 -8.14
C ILE A 244 -0.85 7.90 -7.01
N PHE A 245 -0.08 6.84 -7.27
CA PHE A 245 0.82 6.23 -6.30
C PHE A 245 2.24 6.78 -6.38
N GLN A 246 2.41 8.01 -6.85
CA GLN A 246 3.71 8.67 -6.88
C GLN A 246 4.24 8.87 -5.45
N PHE A 247 5.54 8.70 -5.25
CA PHE A 247 6.15 8.92 -3.94
C PHE A 247 6.17 10.41 -3.60
N ALA A 248 6.03 10.74 -2.31
CA ALA A 248 6.29 12.10 -1.86
C ALA A 248 7.76 12.48 -2.10
N PRO A 249 8.06 13.75 -2.42
CA PRO A 249 9.42 14.21 -2.69
C PRO A 249 10.45 13.84 -1.61
N LYS A 250 10.06 13.86 -0.34
CA LYS A 250 10.93 13.52 0.78
C LYS A 250 11.35 12.04 0.81
N ILE A 251 10.49 11.15 0.32
CA ILE A 251 10.75 9.70 0.27
C ILE A 251 11.55 9.33 -0.99
N CYS A 252 11.43 10.13 -2.05
CA CYS A 252 12.12 9.91 -3.31
C CYS A 252 13.63 9.74 -3.15
N LYS A 253 14.28 10.48 -2.24
CA LYS A 253 15.72 10.38 -2.00
C LYS A 253 16.10 8.96 -1.50
N SER A 254 15.41 8.45 -0.49
CA SER A 254 15.64 7.10 0.03
C SER A 254 15.31 6.02 -1.01
N VAL A 255 14.21 6.17 -1.75
CA VAL A 255 13.83 5.22 -2.81
C VAL A 255 14.86 5.18 -3.93
N LEU A 256 15.32 6.34 -4.42
CA LEU A 256 16.30 6.41 -5.49
C LEU A 256 17.62 5.78 -5.08
N ALA A 257 18.05 5.99 -3.84
CA ALA A 257 19.31 5.43 -3.39
C ALA A 257 19.21 3.95 -2.99
N SER A 258 18.08 3.49 -2.46
CA SER A 258 17.77 2.05 -2.35
C SER A 258 17.79 1.37 -3.72
N LYS A 259 17.23 2.02 -4.74
CA LYS A 259 17.35 1.60 -6.14
C LYS A 259 18.81 1.57 -6.59
N CYS A 260 19.63 2.57 -6.26
CA CYS A 260 21.06 2.56 -6.60
C CYS A 260 21.81 1.39 -5.92
N LYS A 261 21.50 1.07 -4.66
CA LYS A 261 22.09 -0.07 -3.94
C LYS A 261 21.71 -1.40 -4.59
N LEU A 262 20.42 -1.61 -4.84
CA LEU A 262 19.90 -2.85 -5.41
C LEU A 262 20.25 -3.01 -6.89
N PHE A 263 20.19 -1.94 -7.68
CA PHE A 263 20.26 -2.02 -9.14
C PHE A 263 21.43 -1.26 -9.77
N GLY A 264 22.04 -0.29 -9.07
CA GLY A 264 23.04 0.62 -9.63
C GLY A 264 24.47 0.10 -9.69
N THR A 265 24.89 -0.77 -8.76
CA THR A 265 26.28 -1.25 -8.69
C THR A 265 26.67 -2.27 -9.77
N ASP A 266 25.68 -2.90 -10.40
CA ASP A 266 25.90 -3.85 -11.49
C ASP A 266 24.87 -3.58 -12.58
N ARG A 267 25.33 -2.82 -13.58
CA ARG A 267 24.53 -2.33 -14.72
C ARG A 267 24.58 -3.29 -15.92
N THR A 268 25.39 -4.35 -15.85
CA THR A 268 25.64 -5.24 -16.99
C THR A 268 24.83 -6.54 -16.89
N SER A 269 24.29 -6.87 -15.71
CA SER A 269 23.40 -8.00 -15.55
C SER A 269 21.92 -7.62 -15.61
N TYR A 270 21.14 -8.54 -16.18
CA TYR A 270 19.68 -8.51 -16.15
C TYR A 270 19.18 -8.90 -14.76
N LYS A 271 18.15 -8.21 -14.26
CA LYS A 271 17.68 -8.34 -12.88
C LYS A 271 16.37 -9.13 -12.84
N LEU A 272 16.39 -10.30 -12.20
CA LEU A 272 15.21 -11.12 -11.93
C LEU A 272 14.78 -10.93 -10.48
N CYS A 273 13.65 -10.27 -10.24
CA CYS A 273 13.11 -10.10 -8.90
C CYS A 273 12.17 -11.25 -8.52
N VAL A 274 12.45 -11.92 -7.41
CA VAL A 274 11.65 -13.03 -6.89
C VAL A 274 11.05 -12.62 -5.55
N HIS A 275 9.73 -12.48 -5.52
CA HIS A 275 9.00 -12.10 -4.31
C HIS A 275 8.36 -13.33 -3.65
N ASN A 276 8.64 -13.53 -2.37
CA ASN A 276 8.14 -14.61 -1.56
C ASN A 276 7.32 -14.06 -0.40
N ARG A 277 6.19 -14.72 -0.09
CA ARG A 277 5.30 -14.34 0.99
C ARG A 277 5.05 -15.54 1.89
N LEU A 278 5.48 -15.44 3.14
CA LEU A 278 5.32 -16.51 4.12
C LEU A 278 4.37 -16.11 5.25
N SER A 279 4.76 -15.11 6.04
CA SER A 279 4.24 -14.76 7.37
C SER A 279 2.75 -15.08 7.60
N ASP A 280 1.84 -14.17 7.24
CA ASP A 280 0.39 -14.32 7.46
C ASP A 280 -0.25 -15.45 6.62
N PHE A 281 0.47 -15.95 5.62
CA PHE A 281 -0.02 -16.91 4.65
C PHE A 281 0.19 -18.36 5.07
N VAL A 282 1.11 -18.62 6.02
CA VAL A 282 1.34 -19.96 6.60
C VAL A 282 0.05 -20.54 7.17
N GLN A 283 -0.73 -19.74 7.89
CA GLN A 283 -1.97 -20.19 8.52
C GLN A 283 -3.06 -20.55 7.51
N SER A 284 -3.01 -19.94 6.31
CA SER A 284 -3.98 -20.17 5.25
C SER A 284 -3.54 -21.24 4.26
N GLY A 285 -2.33 -21.80 4.41
CA GLY A 285 -1.76 -22.76 3.46
C GLY A 285 -1.39 -22.15 2.11
N TRP A 286 -1.26 -20.82 2.04
CA TRP A 286 -0.98 -20.07 0.80
C TRP A 286 0.44 -19.50 0.75
N GLN A 287 1.28 -19.88 1.71
CA GLN A 287 2.66 -19.43 1.77
C GLN A 287 3.46 -19.87 0.54
N SER A 288 4.49 -19.09 0.21
CA SER A 288 5.48 -19.49 -0.80
C SER A 288 6.11 -20.84 -0.45
N ASP A 289 6.12 -21.76 -1.41
CA ASP A 289 6.79 -23.04 -1.29
C ASP A 289 8.28 -22.92 -1.67
N LEU A 290 9.17 -23.43 -0.83
CA LEU A 290 10.61 -23.31 -1.04
C LEU A 290 11.07 -24.05 -2.30
N HIS A 291 10.55 -25.27 -2.51
CA HIS A 291 10.96 -26.11 -3.63
C HIS A 291 10.50 -25.48 -4.96
N PHE A 292 9.26 -24.98 -5.00
CA PHE A 292 8.73 -24.23 -6.12
C PHE A 292 9.54 -22.95 -6.38
N ALA A 293 9.78 -22.11 -5.36
CA ALA A 293 10.52 -20.86 -5.52
C ALA A 293 11.92 -21.09 -6.10
N VAL A 294 12.65 -22.09 -5.60
CA VAL A 294 13.98 -22.47 -6.11
C VAL A 294 13.89 -22.96 -7.55
N ASN A 295 13.01 -23.91 -7.85
CA ASN A 295 12.94 -24.52 -9.19
C ASN A 295 12.42 -23.55 -10.25
N ALA A 296 11.41 -22.74 -9.92
CA ALA A 296 10.90 -21.70 -10.81
C ALA A 296 11.98 -20.65 -11.10
N THR A 297 12.75 -20.23 -10.09
CA THR A 297 13.85 -19.28 -10.28
C THR A 297 14.94 -19.87 -11.16
N LYS A 298 15.35 -21.14 -10.95
CA LYS A 298 16.32 -21.83 -11.82
C LYS A 298 15.84 -21.90 -13.26
N TYR A 299 14.60 -22.30 -13.46
CA TYR A 299 13.99 -22.39 -14.78
C TYR A 299 14.04 -21.03 -15.48
N ILE A 300 13.54 -19.97 -14.85
CA ILE A 300 13.52 -18.62 -15.44
C ILE A 300 14.94 -18.11 -15.71
N VAL A 301 15.89 -18.31 -14.80
CA VAL A 301 17.30 -17.92 -15.04
C VAL A 301 17.86 -18.63 -16.27
N ASN A 302 17.63 -19.94 -16.41
CA ASN A 302 18.10 -20.72 -17.56
C ASN A 302 17.47 -20.25 -18.88
N GLU A 303 16.19 -19.86 -18.86
CA GLU A 303 15.51 -19.30 -20.03
C GLU A 303 16.03 -17.89 -20.40
N LEU A 304 16.34 -17.06 -19.40
CA LEU A 304 16.79 -15.68 -19.61
C LEU A 304 18.28 -15.59 -19.97
N LYS A 305 19.11 -16.51 -19.47
CA LYS A 305 20.58 -16.47 -19.63
C LYS A 305 21.05 -16.45 -21.09
N PRO A 306 20.48 -17.23 -22.04
CA PRO A 306 20.83 -17.12 -23.46
C PRO A 306 20.51 -15.75 -24.07
N LYS A 307 19.44 -15.09 -23.61
CA LYS A 307 19.00 -13.79 -24.17
C LYS A 307 19.78 -12.61 -23.57
N PHE A 308 20.09 -12.66 -22.28
CA PHE A 308 20.60 -11.51 -21.53
C PHE A 308 22.00 -11.71 -20.94
N GLY A 309 22.60 -12.90 -21.09
CA GLY A 309 23.91 -13.21 -20.54
C GLY A 309 23.88 -13.28 -19.02
N ASN A 310 24.46 -12.30 -18.35
CA ASN A 310 24.53 -12.28 -16.90
C ASN A 310 23.16 -11.97 -16.28
N ILE A 311 22.71 -12.83 -15.36
CA ILE A 311 21.47 -12.63 -14.60
C ILE A 311 21.83 -12.45 -13.12
N SER A 312 21.30 -11.39 -12.48
CA SER A 312 21.26 -11.28 -11.02
C SER A 312 19.86 -11.54 -10.51
N VAL A 313 19.76 -12.26 -9.39
CA VAL A 313 18.48 -12.49 -8.71
C VAL A 313 18.38 -11.55 -7.51
N VAL A 314 17.26 -10.83 -7.41
CA VAL A 314 16.91 -9.99 -6.27
C VAL A 314 15.81 -10.69 -5.49
N LEU A 315 16.10 -11.08 -4.25
CA LEU A 315 15.15 -11.79 -3.40
C LEU A 315 14.37 -10.81 -2.51
N LEU A 316 13.05 -10.86 -2.59
CA LEU A 316 12.15 -9.99 -1.82
C LEU A 316 11.24 -10.86 -0.95
N GLY A 317 11.13 -10.53 0.34
CA GLY A 317 10.24 -11.25 1.26
C GLY A 317 10.42 -10.82 2.70
N SER A 318 9.50 -11.26 3.57
CA SER A 318 9.49 -10.89 4.99
C SER A 318 10.39 -11.75 5.88
N GLU A 319 10.74 -12.96 5.45
CA GLU A 319 11.45 -13.95 6.27
C GLU A 319 12.87 -14.20 5.73
N ARG A 320 13.90 -13.65 6.40
CA ARG A 320 15.30 -13.74 5.95
C ARG A 320 15.78 -15.18 5.80
N ASP A 321 15.52 -16.04 6.78
CA ASP A 321 15.94 -17.46 6.76
C ASP A 321 15.42 -18.22 5.54
N PHE A 322 14.26 -17.85 5.01
CA PHE A 322 13.71 -18.46 3.80
C PHE A 322 14.44 -17.97 2.55
N LEU A 323 14.74 -16.67 2.47
CA LEU A 323 15.51 -16.10 1.36
C LEU A 323 16.92 -16.69 1.33
N ASP A 324 17.58 -16.83 2.49
CA ASP A 324 18.90 -17.45 2.62
C ASP A 324 18.89 -18.90 2.12
N LYS A 325 17.81 -19.67 2.40
CA LYS A 325 17.63 -21.03 1.88
C LYS A 325 17.44 -21.07 0.37
N ILE A 326 16.77 -20.07 -0.21
CA ILE A 326 16.66 -19.94 -1.67
C ILE A 326 18.05 -19.69 -2.26
N GLU A 327 18.75 -18.68 -1.75
CA GLU A 327 20.10 -18.31 -2.20
C GLU A 327 21.06 -19.51 -2.17
N GLN A 328 21.13 -20.23 -1.05
CA GLN A 328 22.00 -21.40 -0.90
C GLN A 328 21.69 -22.54 -1.89
N LYS A 329 20.44 -22.67 -2.33
CA LYS A 329 19.99 -23.74 -3.24
C LYS A 329 20.05 -23.34 -4.72
N LEU A 330 20.14 -22.05 -5.01
CA LEU A 330 20.36 -21.55 -6.36
C LEU A 330 21.84 -21.71 -6.75
N ASP A 331 22.08 -21.89 -8.05
CA ASP A 331 23.40 -22.22 -8.57
C ASP A 331 24.40 -21.06 -8.31
N LYS A 332 25.66 -21.38 -8.02
CA LYS A 332 26.73 -20.39 -7.72
C LYS A 332 27.06 -19.48 -8.90
N ASN A 333 26.53 -19.78 -10.08
CA ASN A 333 26.71 -19.03 -11.32
C ASN A 333 25.75 -17.82 -11.46
N VAL A 334 25.00 -17.49 -10.41
CA VAL A 334 24.06 -16.36 -10.36
C VAL A 334 24.52 -15.40 -9.27
N SER A 335 24.49 -14.10 -9.54
CA SER A 335 24.77 -13.08 -8.51
C SER A 335 23.50 -12.72 -7.74
N PHE A 336 23.61 -12.62 -6.42
CA PHE A 336 22.48 -12.32 -5.52
C PHE A 336 22.57 -10.91 -4.95
N LYS A 337 21.41 -10.32 -4.70
CA LYS A 337 21.26 -9.00 -4.07
C LYS A 337 20.04 -8.91 -3.18
#